data_AF-A0A6B2UTQ1-F1
#
_entry.id   AF-A0A6B2UTQ1-F1
#
_cell.length_a   1.000
_cell.length_b   1.000
_cell.length_c   1.000
_cell.angle_alpha   90.00
_cell.angle_beta   90.00
_cell.angle_gamma   90.00
#
_symmetry.space_group_name_H-M   'P 1'
#
loop_
_entity.id
_entity.type
_entity.pdbx_description
1 polymer ?
#
loop_
_entity_poly.entity_id
_entity_poly.type
_entity_poly.pdbx_seq_one_letter_code
_entity_poly.pdbx_strand_id
1 'polypeptide(L)'
;MTQRLVHRPARATRPLPPPAPRAIEPPPNLPEGKVGNAATALLPLAGVMSSVVMMTIVRNSQYAVLGALVLVLALCGALALFLSQRGKAGRTRRVQRERYLEYLERLREELADEERARREAALLLDPAPAALLDLVRDPARRWERRRTDADFLRMRAGTGDVVVQDLGIAEHATGSGALTPPDPFMLNEARALRQRFTTAAGFPLTVPLDGVGNVSVVGAREDILRVVRALLVQTAATHAPDDVALAVASPDEAEWEWAKWLPHVLDPQRFDGPLPARRIAASPAELAALIAGDLGRRAGYAAEVRRGLAAREALRLGGRLL
;
A
#
# COMPACT_ATOMS: atom_id res chain seq x y z
N MET A 1 -3.80 -28.21 35.99
CA MET A 1 -3.19 -27.36 34.96
C MET A 1 -1.69 -27.39 35.20
N THR A 2 -0.88 -27.85 34.23
CA THR A 2 0.58 -27.93 34.40
C THR A 2 1.21 -26.68 33.83
N GLN A 3 1.98 -25.95 34.64
CA GLN A 3 2.73 -24.79 34.18
C GLN A 3 4.13 -25.23 33.76
N ARG A 4 4.60 -24.73 32.62
CA ARG A 4 5.95 -24.98 32.12
C ARG A 4 6.57 -23.65 31.70
N LEU A 5 7.81 -23.44 32.09
CA LEU A 5 8.59 -22.28 31.63
C LEU A 5 8.83 -22.41 30.12
N VAL A 6 8.53 -21.33 29.39
CA VAL A 6 8.73 -21.24 27.95
C VAL A 6 9.75 -20.14 27.68
N HIS A 7 10.91 -20.53 27.15
CA HIS A 7 11.90 -19.57 26.67
C HIS A 7 11.49 -19.07 25.29
N ARG A 8 11.43 -17.75 25.12
CA ARG A 8 11.02 -17.12 23.88
C ARG A 8 12.26 -16.79 23.04
N PRO A 9 12.46 -17.40 21.87
CA PRO A 9 13.61 -17.11 21.03
C PRO A 9 13.53 -15.70 20.43
N ALA A 10 14.62 -15.28 19.78
CA ALA A 10 14.62 -14.09 18.95
C ALA A 10 13.61 -14.28 17.79
N ARG A 11 12.83 -13.23 17.53
CA ARG A 11 11.76 -13.29 16.53
C ARG A 11 12.34 -13.44 15.12
N ALA A 12 11.93 -14.50 14.41
CA ALA A 12 12.35 -14.75 13.03
C ALA A 12 11.47 -14.01 12.00
N THR A 13 10.16 -13.94 12.27
CA THR A 13 9.19 -13.24 11.41
C THR A 13 9.30 -11.73 11.61
N ARG A 14 9.39 -10.94 10.53
CA ARG A 14 9.44 -9.48 10.64
C ARG A 14 8.12 -8.85 10.21
N PRO A 15 7.65 -7.80 10.89
CA PRO A 15 6.49 -7.05 10.44
C PRO A 15 6.71 -6.54 9.01
N LEU A 16 5.65 -6.57 8.20
CA LEU A 16 5.71 -6.00 6.86
C LEU A 16 5.88 -4.47 6.94
N PRO A 17 6.85 -3.88 6.22
CA PRO A 17 6.96 -2.44 6.11
C PRO A 17 5.74 -1.87 5.39
N PRO A 18 5.38 -0.60 5.64
CA PRO A 18 4.38 0.08 4.82
C PRO A 18 4.80 0.05 3.34
N PRO A 19 3.85 0.04 2.40
CA PRO A 19 4.19 0.08 0.98
C PRO A 19 4.99 1.35 0.68
N ALA A 20 6.10 1.20 -0.05
CA ALA A 20 6.90 2.33 -0.47
C ALA A 20 6.18 3.04 -1.64
N PRO A 21 6.18 4.39 -1.67
CA PRO A 21 5.64 5.13 -2.81
C PRO A 21 6.41 4.76 -4.08
N ARG A 22 5.69 4.37 -5.13
CA ARG A 22 6.25 4.04 -6.45
C ARG A 22 5.52 4.81 -7.54
N ALA A 23 6.30 5.40 -8.44
CA ALA A 23 5.76 6.16 -9.56
C ALA A 23 5.78 5.33 -10.85
N ILE A 24 4.65 5.34 -11.56
CA ILE A 24 4.53 4.90 -12.96
C ILE A 24 5.03 6.05 -13.83
N GLU A 25 5.92 5.76 -14.75
CA GLU A 25 6.44 6.77 -15.70
C GLU A 25 5.29 7.36 -16.52
N PRO A 26 5.30 8.69 -16.76
CA PRO A 26 4.23 9.32 -17.49
C PRO A 26 4.24 8.86 -18.96
N PRO A 27 3.05 8.70 -19.58
CA PRO A 27 2.94 8.36 -21.00
C PRO A 27 3.60 9.44 -21.86
N PRO A 28 4.34 9.12 -22.93
CA PRO A 28 5.07 10.13 -23.69
C PRO A 28 4.11 11.16 -24.33
N ASN A 29 4.52 12.44 -24.32
CA ASN A 29 3.86 13.49 -25.08
C ASN A 29 4.10 13.25 -26.57
N LEU A 30 3.08 12.71 -27.25
CA LEU A 30 3.15 12.53 -28.69
C LEU A 30 3.01 13.91 -29.33
N PRO A 31 3.96 14.36 -30.17
CA PRO A 31 3.80 15.62 -30.87
C PRO A 31 2.50 15.51 -31.67
N GLU A 32 1.52 16.37 -31.36
CA GLU A 32 0.45 16.66 -32.31
C GLU A 32 1.13 16.89 -33.65
N GLY A 33 0.61 16.28 -34.70
CA GLY A 33 1.14 16.48 -36.04
C GLY A 33 0.93 17.95 -36.38
N LYS A 34 1.81 18.83 -35.87
CA LYS A 34 2.06 20.14 -36.40
C LYS A 34 2.44 19.83 -37.82
N VAL A 35 1.45 19.95 -38.71
CA VAL A 35 1.64 20.51 -40.03
C VAL A 35 2.64 21.62 -39.77
N GLY A 36 3.92 21.37 -40.08
CA GLY A 36 4.99 22.30 -39.74
C GLY A 36 4.48 23.69 -40.10
N ASN A 37 4.46 24.58 -39.09
CA ASN A 37 3.80 25.89 -39.09
C ASN A 37 3.51 26.30 -40.53
N ALA A 38 2.27 26.40 -41.02
CA ALA A 38 2.04 26.52 -42.47
C ALA A 38 2.96 27.57 -43.14
N ALA A 39 3.34 28.62 -42.39
CA ALA A 39 4.43 29.54 -42.66
C ALA A 39 5.82 28.94 -43.02
N THR A 40 6.36 27.95 -42.28
CA THR A 40 7.61 27.25 -42.60
C THR A 40 7.50 26.29 -43.78
N ALA A 41 6.33 25.71 -44.03
CA ALA A 41 6.06 24.99 -45.27
C ALA A 41 5.93 25.94 -46.48
N LEU A 42 5.47 27.17 -46.25
CA LEU A 42 5.35 28.23 -47.26
C LEU A 42 6.66 29.01 -47.48
N LEU A 43 7.65 28.94 -46.59
CA LEU A 43 8.93 29.65 -46.71
C LEU A 43 9.69 29.30 -48.01
N PRO A 44 9.85 28.01 -48.38
CA PRO A 44 10.41 27.64 -49.68
C PRO A 44 9.55 28.11 -50.85
N LEU A 45 8.21 28.02 -50.72
CA LEU A 45 7.27 28.46 -51.75
C LEU A 45 7.35 29.97 -51.98
N ALA A 46 7.49 30.76 -50.91
CA ALA A 46 7.66 32.21 -50.96
C ALA A 46 8.99 32.60 -51.61
N GLY A 47 10.08 31.88 -51.33
CA GLY A 47 11.38 32.10 -51.98
C GLY A 47 11.35 31.82 -53.49
N VAL A 48 10.61 30.80 -53.93
CA VAL A 48 10.45 30.52 -55.36
C VAL A 48 9.50 31.52 -56.02
N MET A 49 8.40 31.89 -55.37
CA MET A 49 7.48 32.92 -55.87
C MET A 49 8.18 34.28 -56.01
N SER A 50 9.03 34.68 -55.05
CA SER A 50 9.79 35.93 -55.15
C SER A 50 10.81 35.88 -56.29
N SER A 51 11.47 34.74 -56.52
CA SER A 51 12.42 34.57 -57.61
C SER A 51 11.74 34.63 -58.98
N VAL A 52 10.54 34.06 -59.13
CA VAL A 52 9.76 34.10 -60.38
C VAL A 52 9.28 35.52 -60.68
N VAL A 53 8.74 36.22 -59.67
CA VAL A 53 8.30 37.62 -59.82
C VAL A 53 9.47 38.54 -60.22
N MET A 54 10.63 38.38 -59.57
CA MET A 54 11.81 39.20 -59.90
C MET A 54 12.33 38.91 -61.32
N MET A 55 12.22 37.67 -61.80
CA MET A 55 12.57 37.31 -63.18
C MET A 55 11.59 37.83 -64.22
N THR A 56 10.28 37.91 -63.93
CA THR A 56 9.30 38.47 -64.89
C THR A 56 9.41 39.98 -65.11
N ILE A 57 9.94 40.71 -64.13
CA ILE A 57 10.21 42.15 -64.23
C ILE A 57 11.43 42.41 -65.13
N VAL A 58 12.42 41.51 -65.11
CA VAL A 58 13.59 41.55 -66.01
C VAL A 58 13.20 40.90 -67.34
N ARG A 59 12.65 41.68 -68.29
CA ARG A 59 12.15 41.29 -69.62
C ARG A 59 13.10 40.40 -70.45
N ASN A 60 13.23 39.12 -70.14
CA ASN A 60 14.04 38.19 -70.92
C ASN A 60 13.37 36.81 -71.01
N SER A 61 12.78 36.52 -72.17
CA SER A 61 11.83 35.41 -72.41
C SER A 61 12.42 34.01 -72.18
N GLN A 62 13.74 33.86 -72.33
CA GLN A 62 14.42 32.56 -72.18
C GLN A 62 14.52 32.06 -70.73
N TYR A 63 14.45 32.96 -69.73
CA TYR A 63 14.58 32.59 -68.31
C TYR A 63 13.24 32.22 -67.65
N ALA A 64 12.11 32.56 -68.28
CA ALA A 64 10.78 32.24 -67.76
C ALA A 64 10.51 30.72 -67.71
N VAL A 65 10.99 29.98 -68.70
CA VAL A 65 10.86 28.51 -68.77
C VAL A 65 11.67 27.84 -67.65
N LEU A 66 12.87 28.35 -67.38
CA LEU A 66 13.73 27.84 -66.32
C LEU A 66 13.12 28.10 -64.92
N GLY A 67 12.51 29.27 -64.72
CA GLY A 67 11.78 29.59 -63.49
C GLY A 67 10.56 28.69 -63.25
N ALA A 68 9.79 28.39 -64.31
CA ALA A 68 8.66 27.46 -64.22
C ALA A 68 9.11 26.03 -63.85
N LEU A 69 10.23 25.56 -64.41
CA LEU A 69 10.81 24.25 -64.08
C LEU A 69 11.24 24.17 -62.61
N VAL A 70 11.91 25.20 -62.10
CA VAL A 70 12.34 25.28 -60.69
C VAL A 70 11.14 25.31 -59.74
N LEU A 71 10.05 25.99 -60.11
CA LEU A 71 8.81 25.99 -59.34
C LEU A 71 8.17 24.60 -59.24
N VAL A 72 8.11 23.87 -60.35
CA VAL A 72 7.58 22.49 -60.35
C VAL A 72 8.45 21.56 -59.51
N LEU A 73 9.78 21.63 -59.63
CA LEU A 73 10.71 20.85 -58.81
C LEU A 73 10.59 21.16 -57.32
N ALA A 74 10.44 22.44 -56.96
CA ALA A 74 10.25 22.86 -55.57
C ALA A 74 8.91 22.36 -55.00
N LEU A 75 7.83 22.42 -55.78
CA LEU A 75 6.51 21.87 -55.41
C LEU A 75 6.58 20.35 -55.21
N CYS A 76 7.22 19.62 -56.13
CA CYS A 76 7.43 18.17 -56.00
C CYS A 76 8.28 17.82 -54.76
N GLY A 77 9.36 18.56 -54.52
CA GLY A 77 10.22 18.39 -53.34
C GLY A 77 9.48 18.69 -52.03
N ALA A 78 8.67 19.74 -51.98
CA ALA A 78 7.83 20.08 -50.83
C ALA A 78 6.78 18.99 -50.55
N LEU A 79 6.14 18.45 -51.58
CA LEU A 79 5.17 17.37 -51.45
C LEU A 79 5.83 16.07 -50.95
N ALA A 80 7.01 15.73 -51.47
CA ALA A 80 7.78 14.57 -51.01
C ALA A 80 8.22 14.70 -49.55
N LEU A 81 8.68 15.88 -49.14
CA LEU A 81 9.03 16.17 -47.74
C LEU A 81 7.80 16.11 -46.83
N PHE A 82 6.66 16.65 -47.27
CA PHE A 82 5.41 16.61 -46.50
C PHE A 82 4.92 15.18 -46.26
N LEU A 83 4.91 14.34 -47.30
CA LEU A 83 4.55 12.93 -47.20
C LEU A 83 5.54 12.15 -46.32
N SER A 84 6.84 12.42 -46.46
CA SER A 84 7.90 11.79 -45.65
C SER A 84 7.80 12.18 -44.17
N GLN A 85 7.57 13.45 -43.87
CA GLN A 85 7.39 13.95 -42.50
C GLN A 85 6.13 13.35 -41.85
N ARG A 86 5.02 13.25 -42.58
CA ARG A 86 3.77 12.65 -42.09
C ARG A 86 3.93 11.15 -41.82
N GLY A 87 4.64 10.43 -42.69
CA GLY A 87 4.98 9.02 -42.49
C GLY A 87 5.91 8.78 -41.29
N LYS A 88 6.96 9.60 -41.14
CA LYS A 88 7.88 9.54 -39.99
C LYS A 88 7.17 9.82 -38.67
N ALA A 89 6.33 10.86 -38.60
CA ALA A 89 5.56 11.19 -37.40
C ALA A 89 4.61 10.05 -37.00
N GLY A 90 3.92 9.43 -37.95
CA GLY A 90 3.07 8.27 -37.70
C GLY A 90 3.84 7.06 -37.17
N ARG A 91 5.01 6.77 -37.73
CA ARG A 91 5.88 5.67 -37.29
C ARG A 91 6.44 5.92 -35.89
N THR A 92 6.92 7.13 -35.59
CA THR A 92 7.42 7.49 -34.25
C THR A 92 6.34 7.33 -33.18
N ARG A 93 5.10 7.75 -33.46
CA ARG A 93 3.97 7.57 -32.53
C ARG A 93 3.68 6.10 -32.23
N ARG A 94 3.67 5.25 -33.26
CA ARG A 94 3.45 3.79 -33.08
C ARG A 94 4.54 3.17 -32.21
N VAL A 95 5.80 3.45 -32.52
CA VAL A 95 6.95 2.93 -31.77
C VAL A 95 6.93 3.41 -30.31
N GLN A 96 6.59 4.69 -30.05
CA GLN A 96 6.48 5.20 -28.68
C GLN A 96 5.33 4.54 -27.91
N ARG A 97 4.19 4.31 -28.55
CA ARG A 97 3.07 3.58 -27.94
C ARG A 97 3.46 2.15 -27.61
N GLU A 98 4.04 1.41 -28.57
CA GLU A 98 4.47 0.02 -28.37
C GLU A 98 5.43 -0.09 -27.19
N ARG A 99 6.45 0.78 -27.12
CA ARG A 99 7.41 0.81 -26.01
C ARG A 99 6.78 1.11 -24.66
N TYR A 100 5.81 2.04 -24.62
CA TYR A 100 5.14 2.38 -23.37
C TYR A 100 4.24 1.23 -22.88
N LEU A 101 3.53 0.56 -23.79
CA LEU A 101 2.74 -0.61 -23.45
C LEU A 101 3.61 -1.78 -22.99
N GLU A 102 4.76 -2.00 -23.64
CA GLU A 102 5.76 -2.99 -23.20
C GLU A 102 6.30 -2.66 -21.80
N TYR A 103 6.53 -1.39 -21.51
CA TYR A 103 6.89 -0.94 -20.16
C TYR A 103 5.79 -1.24 -19.13
N LEU A 104 4.52 -0.92 -19.43
CA LEU A 104 3.39 -1.20 -18.54
C LEU A 104 3.20 -2.71 -18.34
N GLU A 105 3.46 -3.51 -19.36
CA GLU A 105 3.39 -4.96 -19.31
C GLU A 105 4.43 -5.55 -18.35
N ARG A 106 5.70 -5.14 -18.48
CA ARG A 106 6.75 -5.55 -17.55
C ARG A 106 6.42 -5.10 -16.12
N LEU A 107 5.95 -3.86 -15.97
CA LEU A 107 5.56 -3.35 -14.66
C LEU A 107 4.38 -4.13 -14.05
N ARG A 108 3.44 -4.61 -14.88
CA ARG A 108 2.33 -5.46 -14.45
C ARG A 108 2.81 -6.79 -13.87
N GLU A 109 3.79 -7.43 -14.51
CA GLU A 109 4.38 -8.68 -14.01
C GLU A 109 5.10 -8.44 -12.67
N GLU A 110 5.93 -7.40 -12.60
CA GLU A 110 6.62 -7.01 -11.36
C GLU A 110 5.64 -6.77 -10.20
N LEU A 111 4.59 -5.98 -10.43
CA LEU A 111 3.57 -5.68 -9.41
C LEU A 111 2.77 -6.92 -8.99
N ALA A 112 2.52 -7.86 -9.91
CA ALA A 112 1.84 -9.10 -9.60
C ALA A 112 2.69 -10.01 -8.71
N ASP A 113 4.00 -10.07 -8.96
CA ASP A 113 4.95 -10.84 -8.14
C ASP A 113 5.07 -10.25 -6.74
N GLU A 114 5.18 -8.92 -6.65
CA GLU A 114 5.17 -8.19 -5.38
C GLU A 114 3.87 -8.39 -4.60
N GLU A 115 2.70 -8.31 -5.26
CA GLU A 115 1.39 -8.56 -4.63
C GLU A 115 1.34 -9.97 -4.03
N ARG A 116 1.80 -10.99 -4.77
CA ARG A 116 1.85 -12.38 -4.30
C ARG A 116 2.75 -12.55 -3.09
N ALA A 117 4.00 -12.09 -3.18
CA ALA A 117 4.96 -12.18 -2.08
C ALA A 117 4.47 -11.44 -0.83
N ARG A 118 3.86 -10.26 -1.00
CA ARG A 118 3.29 -9.49 0.09
C ARG A 118 2.08 -10.18 0.72
N ARG A 119 1.24 -10.84 -0.07
CA ARG A 119 0.10 -11.64 0.43
C ARG A 119 0.58 -12.82 1.26
N GLU A 120 1.56 -13.57 0.76
CA GLU A 120 2.14 -14.71 1.49
C GLU A 120 2.73 -14.28 2.83
N ALA A 121 3.52 -13.19 2.84
CA ALA A 121 4.07 -12.64 4.07
C ALA A 121 2.99 -12.15 5.04
N ALA A 122 1.92 -11.51 4.54
CA ALA A 122 0.82 -11.06 5.38
C ALA A 122 0.05 -12.23 6.00
N LEU A 123 -0.22 -13.29 5.23
CA LEU A 123 -0.88 -14.51 5.71
C LEU A 123 0.00 -15.29 6.70
N LEU A 124 1.33 -15.23 6.55
CA LEU A 124 2.25 -15.81 7.51
C LEU A 124 2.17 -15.08 8.86
N LEU A 125 2.15 -13.74 8.85
CA LEU A 125 2.08 -12.89 10.05
C LEU A 125 0.71 -12.94 10.74
N ASP A 126 -0.35 -12.94 9.95
CA ASP A 126 -1.76 -12.89 10.38
C ASP A 126 -2.53 -14.10 9.82
N PRO A 127 -2.22 -15.32 10.29
CA PRO A 127 -2.84 -16.55 9.79
C PRO A 127 -4.34 -16.60 10.12
N ALA A 128 -5.06 -17.50 9.43
CA ALA A 128 -6.47 -17.73 9.73
C ALA A 128 -6.61 -18.35 11.13
N PRO A 129 -7.73 -18.13 11.86
CA PRO A 129 -7.91 -18.69 13.20
C PRO A 129 -7.67 -20.21 13.29
N ALA A 130 -8.03 -20.96 12.25
CA ALA A 130 -7.80 -22.40 12.18
C ALA A 130 -6.31 -22.80 12.20
N ALA A 131 -5.40 -21.94 11.73
CA ALA A 131 -3.95 -22.19 11.69
C ALA A 131 -3.22 -21.70 12.95
N LEU A 132 -3.93 -21.09 13.92
CA LEU A 132 -3.30 -20.63 15.17
C LEU A 132 -2.74 -21.79 16.01
N LEU A 133 -3.31 -22.99 15.88
CA LEU A 133 -2.79 -24.16 16.58
C LEU A 133 -1.36 -24.50 16.14
N ASP A 134 -1.07 -24.40 14.85
CA ASP A 134 0.27 -24.64 14.31
C ASP A 134 1.26 -23.58 14.80
N LEU A 135 0.82 -22.31 14.83
CA LEU A 135 1.60 -21.20 15.40
C LEU A 135 1.95 -21.44 16.87
N VAL A 136 1.00 -21.90 17.68
CA VAL A 136 1.23 -22.20 19.10
C VAL A 136 2.14 -23.42 19.25
N ARG A 137 2.07 -24.41 18.36
CA ARG A 137 2.91 -25.61 18.42
C ARG A 137 4.36 -25.33 18.07
N ASP A 138 4.61 -24.39 17.16
CA ASP A 138 5.95 -23.97 16.76
C ASP A 138 6.65 -23.15 17.87
N PRO A 139 7.74 -23.66 18.49
CA PRO A 139 8.47 -22.94 19.54
C PRO A 139 9.13 -21.64 19.05
N ALA A 140 9.42 -21.51 17.75
CA ALA A 140 10.02 -20.31 17.18
C ALA A 140 8.98 -19.19 17.00
N ARG A 141 7.70 -19.55 16.85
CA ARG A 141 6.61 -18.62 16.54
C ARG A 141 5.61 -18.39 17.66
N ARG A 142 5.53 -19.31 18.62
CA ARG A 142 4.72 -19.12 19.83
C ARG A 142 5.16 -17.83 20.53
N TRP A 143 4.19 -16.94 20.74
CA TRP A 143 4.44 -15.65 21.39
C TRP A 143 5.55 -14.84 20.72
N GLU A 144 5.60 -14.86 19.38
CA GLU A 144 6.67 -14.19 18.63
C GLU A 144 6.62 -12.66 18.72
N ARG A 145 5.44 -12.06 18.91
CA ARG A 145 5.28 -10.59 18.94
C ARG A 145 5.69 -10.00 20.28
N ARG A 146 6.42 -8.88 20.25
CA ARG A 146 6.93 -8.14 21.42
C ARG A 146 6.27 -6.78 21.53
N ARG A 147 6.24 -6.22 22.75
CA ARG A 147 5.74 -4.86 23.03
C ARG A 147 6.41 -3.76 22.22
N THR A 148 7.60 -4.00 21.67
CA THR A 148 8.35 -3.04 20.85
C THR A 148 8.05 -3.16 19.36
N ASP A 149 7.41 -4.24 18.92
CA ASP A 149 7.19 -4.52 17.50
C ASP A 149 6.07 -3.67 16.93
N ALA A 150 6.18 -3.30 15.66
CA ALA A 150 5.19 -2.46 14.97
C ALA A 150 3.82 -3.13 14.79
N ASP A 151 3.73 -4.46 14.93
CA ASP A 151 2.52 -5.27 14.79
C ASP A 151 2.01 -5.86 16.12
N PHE A 152 2.55 -5.39 17.25
CA PHE A 152 2.02 -5.71 18.58
C PHE A 152 0.54 -5.34 18.66
N LEU A 153 -0.30 -6.25 19.17
CA LEU A 153 -1.76 -6.06 19.29
C LEU A 153 -2.48 -5.67 17.98
N ARG A 154 -1.88 -5.93 16.82
CA ARG A 154 -2.52 -5.82 15.50
C ARG A 154 -3.22 -7.13 15.15
N MET A 155 -4.51 -7.25 15.40
CA MET A 155 -5.23 -8.54 15.34
C MET A 155 -6.04 -8.69 14.06
N ARG A 156 -6.11 -9.89 13.49
CA ARG A 156 -6.90 -10.16 12.29
C ARG A 156 -8.38 -10.30 12.65
N ALA A 157 -9.21 -9.49 12.02
CA ALA A 157 -10.67 -9.56 12.15
C ALA A 157 -11.33 -10.28 10.97
N GLY A 158 -10.64 -10.43 9.84
CA GLY A 158 -11.21 -11.08 8.66
C GLY A 158 -10.26 -11.12 7.48
N THR A 159 -10.84 -11.25 6.29
CA THR A 159 -10.14 -11.19 5.00
C THR A 159 -10.89 -10.25 4.09
N GLY A 160 -10.17 -9.44 3.33
CA GLY A 160 -10.77 -8.50 2.41
C GLY A 160 -9.74 -7.71 1.62
N ASP A 161 -10.19 -6.57 1.13
CA ASP A 161 -9.42 -5.72 0.23
C ASP A 161 -8.64 -4.69 1.04
N VAL A 162 -7.34 -4.61 0.80
CA VAL A 162 -6.45 -3.64 1.46
C VAL A 162 -5.61 -2.91 0.43
N VAL A 163 -5.23 -1.68 0.77
CA VAL A 163 -4.23 -0.94 0.00
C VAL A 163 -2.87 -1.61 0.22
N VAL A 164 -2.31 -2.18 -0.83
CA VAL A 164 -1.07 -2.98 -0.79
C VAL A 164 0.12 -2.26 -1.40
N GLN A 165 -0.13 -1.26 -2.24
CA GLN A 165 0.88 -0.48 -2.95
C GLN A 165 0.46 0.99 -2.99
N ASP A 166 1.42 1.89 -2.82
CA ASP A 166 1.23 3.33 -3.01
C ASP A 166 1.75 3.69 -4.42
N LEU A 167 0.83 3.70 -5.40
CA LEU A 167 1.15 3.91 -6.81
C LEU A 167 0.68 5.28 -7.29
N GLY A 168 1.64 6.12 -7.69
CA GLY A 168 1.40 7.37 -8.40
C GLY A 168 1.67 7.25 -9.89
N ILE A 169 1.09 8.13 -10.71
CA ILE A 169 1.59 8.36 -12.08
C ILE A 169 2.40 9.65 -12.00
N ALA A 170 3.68 9.59 -12.34
CA ALA A 170 4.55 10.76 -12.30
C ALA A 170 4.06 11.83 -13.29
N GLU A 171 4.46 13.07 -13.05
CA GLU A 171 4.21 14.17 -13.98
C GLU A 171 5.42 14.35 -14.91
N HIS A 172 5.18 14.82 -16.14
CA HIS A 172 6.29 15.23 -16.99
C HIS A 172 7.01 16.42 -16.37
N ALA A 173 8.34 16.37 -16.36
CA ALA A 173 9.17 17.49 -15.89
C ALA A 173 8.72 18.82 -16.51
N THR A 174 8.54 19.82 -15.65
CA THR A 174 8.05 21.17 -15.96
C THR A 174 8.91 21.80 -17.05
N GLY A 175 8.34 21.89 -18.26
CA GLY A 175 8.99 22.48 -19.44
C GLY A 175 8.52 21.89 -20.77
N SER A 176 8.06 20.64 -20.80
CA SER A 176 7.60 19.98 -22.05
C SER A 176 6.11 19.60 -22.08
N GLY A 177 5.41 19.64 -20.94
CA GLY A 177 4.02 19.16 -20.82
C GLY A 177 2.91 20.22 -20.94
N ALA A 178 3.20 21.52 -20.81
CA ALA A 178 2.16 22.55 -20.80
C ALA A 178 1.52 22.80 -22.19
N LEU A 179 2.17 22.36 -23.26
CA LEU A 179 1.77 22.67 -24.65
C LEU A 179 1.34 21.43 -25.45
N THR A 180 1.45 20.22 -24.91
CA THR A 180 1.05 19.00 -25.62
C THR A 180 0.53 17.98 -24.60
N PRO A 181 -0.77 17.62 -24.66
CA PRO A 181 -1.33 16.64 -23.74
C PRO A 181 -0.75 15.24 -24.01
N PRO A 182 -0.63 14.39 -22.99
CA PRO A 182 -0.26 12.99 -23.15
C PRO A 182 -1.29 12.23 -23.98
N ASP A 183 -0.88 11.13 -24.62
CA ASP A 183 -1.81 10.25 -25.35
C ASP A 183 -2.89 9.71 -24.40
N PRO A 184 -4.18 9.98 -24.66
CA PRO A 184 -5.25 9.60 -23.73
C PRO A 184 -5.36 8.10 -23.49
N PHE A 185 -5.05 7.29 -24.50
CA PHE A 185 -5.10 5.83 -24.39
C PHE A 185 -3.96 5.32 -23.49
N MET A 186 -2.71 5.74 -23.72
CA MET A 186 -1.60 5.35 -22.84
C MET A 186 -1.80 5.81 -21.40
N LEU A 187 -2.36 7.01 -21.20
CA LEU A 187 -2.70 7.51 -19.87
C LEU A 187 -3.79 6.65 -19.20
N ASN A 188 -4.78 6.19 -19.96
CA ASN A 188 -5.83 5.30 -19.43
C ASN A 188 -5.28 3.92 -19.06
N GLU A 189 -4.38 3.35 -19.86
CA GLU A 189 -3.69 2.09 -19.53
C GLU A 189 -2.88 2.21 -18.23
N ALA A 190 -2.13 3.31 -18.05
CA ALA A 190 -1.40 3.58 -16.82
C ALA A 190 -2.33 3.73 -15.60
N ARG A 191 -3.48 4.40 -15.77
CA ARG A 191 -4.50 4.54 -14.72
C ARG A 191 -5.15 3.20 -14.37
N ALA A 192 -5.43 2.36 -15.36
CA ALA A 192 -5.98 1.02 -15.15
C ALA A 192 -4.99 0.14 -14.38
N LEU A 193 -3.70 0.18 -14.75
CA LEU A 193 -2.64 -0.52 -14.03
C LEU A 193 -2.55 -0.07 -12.57
N ARG A 194 -2.50 1.25 -12.34
CA ARG A 194 -2.52 1.83 -10.99
C ARG A 194 -3.72 1.31 -10.19
N GLN A 195 -4.92 1.44 -10.74
CA GLN A 195 -6.16 1.02 -10.06
C GLN A 195 -6.16 -0.47 -9.72
N ARG A 196 -5.62 -1.33 -10.60
CA ARG A 196 -5.56 -2.79 -10.36
C ARG A 196 -4.63 -3.16 -9.21
N PHE A 197 -3.51 -2.47 -9.05
CA PHE A 197 -2.46 -2.86 -8.10
C PHE A 197 -2.38 -2.01 -6.84
N THR A 198 -3.11 -0.89 -6.75
CA THR A 198 -3.23 -0.12 -5.49
C THR A 198 -3.90 -0.94 -4.40
N THR A 199 -5.02 -1.60 -4.71
CA THR A 199 -5.81 -2.39 -3.76
C THR A 199 -5.83 -3.85 -4.20
N ALA A 200 -5.58 -4.76 -3.27
CA ALA A 200 -5.62 -6.19 -3.54
C ALA A 200 -6.53 -6.93 -2.55
N ALA A 201 -7.26 -7.90 -3.09
CA ALA A 201 -8.16 -8.77 -2.33
C ALA A 201 -7.41 -9.90 -1.62
N GLY A 202 -8.09 -10.56 -0.69
CA GLY A 202 -7.57 -11.77 -0.03
C GLY A 202 -6.48 -11.50 1.00
N PHE A 203 -6.36 -10.27 1.49
CA PHE A 203 -5.43 -9.90 2.56
C PHE A 203 -6.10 -10.01 3.93
N PRO A 204 -5.35 -10.30 5.00
CA PRO A 204 -5.88 -10.27 6.37
C PRO A 204 -6.24 -8.82 6.74
N LEU A 205 -7.52 -8.61 7.08
CA LEU A 205 -7.98 -7.33 7.64
C LEU A 205 -7.62 -7.30 9.11
N THR A 206 -6.83 -6.30 9.52
CA THR A 206 -6.36 -6.18 10.89
C THR A 206 -6.94 -4.97 11.61
N VAL A 207 -7.25 -5.13 12.89
CA VAL A 207 -7.66 -4.06 13.81
C VAL A 207 -6.52 -3.78 14.77
N PRO A 208 -6.06 -2.51 14.91
CA PRO A 208 -5.12 -2.14 15.95
C PRO A 208 -5.85 -2.14 17.31
N LEU A 209 -5.38 -2.94 18.25
CA LEU A 209 -5.85 -2.90 19.65
C LEU A 209 -4.87 -2.14 20.56
N ASP A 210 -3.65 -1.88 20.10
CA ASP A 210 -2.72 -0.98 20.80
C ASP A 210 -3.11 0.48 20.58
N GLY A 211 -2.97 1.31 21.62
CA GLY A 211 -3.28 2.73 21.55
C GLY A 211 -4.78 3.05 21.46
N VAL A 212 -5.65 2.04 21.36
CA VAL A 212 -7.09 2.20 21.24
C VAL A 212 -7.76 1.98 22.59
N GLY A 213 -8.44 3.01 23.12
CA GLY A 213 -9.04 2.95 24.45
C GLY A 213 -10.19 1.93 24.54
N ASN A 214 -11.19 2.06 23.67
CA ASN A 214 -12.35 1.17 23.63
C ASN A 214 -12.59 0.67 22.21
N VAL A 215 -12.84 -0.63 22.05
CA VAL A 215 -13.24 -1.26 20.79
C VAL A 215 -14.60 -1.92 21.00
N SER A 216 -15.59 -1.52 20.21
CA SER A 216 -16.96 -2.06 20.26
C SER A 216 -17.24 -2.89 19.01
N VAL A 217 -17.72 -4.12 19.19
CA VAL A 217 -18.16 -5.00 18.10
C VAL A 217 -19.68 -5.00 18.08
N VAL A 218 -20.28 -4.65 16.94
CA VAL A 218 -21.74 -4.47 16.80
C VAL A 218 -22.25 -5.46 15.75
N GLY A 219 -23.33 -6.18 16.08
CA GLY A 219 -23.92 -7.20 15.21
C GLY A 219 -24.79 -8.19 15.99
N ALA A 220 -25.10 -9.31 15.35
CA ALA A 220 -25.78 -10.42 16.03
C ALA A 220 -24.88 -11.02 17.11
N ARG A 221 -25.47 -11.45 18.23
CA ARG A 221 -24.75 -11.96 19.41
C ARG A 221 -23.77 -13.08 19.06
N GLU A 222 -24.20 -14.02 18.22
CA GLU A 222 -23.37 -15.16 17.81
C GLU A 222 -22.13 -14.71 17.00
N ASP A 223 -22.31 -13.78 16.06
CA ASP A 223 -21.21 -13.26 15.24
C ASP A 223 -20.24 -12.42 16.08
N ILE A 224 -20.76 -11.61 17.00
CA ILE A 224 -19.94 -10.87 17.97
C ILE A 224 -19.04 -11.84 18.74
N LEU A 225 -19.62 -12.91 19.30
CA LEU A 225 -18.86 -13.89 20.07
C LEU A 225 -17.78 -14.57 19.21
N ARG A 226 -18.10 -14.92 17.96
CA ARG A 226 -17.13 -15.51 17.02
C ARG A 226 -15.95 -14.57 16.79
N VAL A 227 -16.20 -13.30 16.51
CA VAL A 227 -15.15 -12.29 16.28
C VAL A 227 -14.32 -12.05 17.54
N VAL A 228 -14.97 -11.79 18.69
CA VAL A 228 -14.26 -11.50 19.94
C VAL A 228 -13.40 -12.70 20.38
N ARG A 229 -13.94 -13.92 20.29
CA ARG A 229 -13.17 -15.14 20.61
C ARG A 229 -11.97 -15.29 19.66
N ALA A 230 -12.13 -15.05 18.36
CA ALA A 230 -11.03 -15.11 17.40
C ALA A 230 -9.93 -14.10 17.74
N LEU A 231 -10.29 -12.85 18.05
CA LEU A 231 -9.34 -11.81 18.45
C LEU A 231 -8.59 -12.18 19.74
N LEU A 232 -9.28 -12.71 20.75
CA LEU A 232 -8.68 -13.11 22.03
C LEU A 232 -7.76 -14.33 21.88
N VAL A 233 -8.18 -15.35 21.13
CA VAL A 233 -7.36 -16.54 20.87
C VAL A 233 -6.11 -16.16 20.05
N GLN A 234 -6.25 -15.31 19.04
CA GLN A 234 -5.10 -14.80 18.28
C GLN A 234 -4.15 -14.00 19.17
N THR A 235 -4.68 -13.15 20.05
CA THR A 235 -3.89 -12.39 21.03
C THR A 235 -3.09 -13.33 21.92
N ALA A 236 -3.75 -14.34 22.50
CA ALA A 236 -3.12 -15.30 23.39
C ALA A 236 -2.09 -16.22 22.69
N ALA A 237 -2.29 -16.50 21.40
CA ALA A 237 -1.37 -17.31 20.60
C ALA A 237 -0.09 -16.53 20.21
N THR A 238 -0.22 -15.23 19.93
CA THR A 238 0.85 -14.40 19.37
C THR A 238 1.62 -13.56 20.40
N HIS A 239 1.08 -13.35 21.59
CA HIS A 239 1.68 -12.55 22.67
C HIS A 239 1.87 -13.39 23.94
N ALA A 240 2.95 -13.13 24.68
CA ALA A 240 3.17 -13.80 25.96
C ALA A 240 2.24 -13.24 27.05
N PRO A 241 1.87 -14.04 28.07
CA PRO A 241 1.08 -13.56 29.22
C PRO A 241 1.78 -12.46 30.02
N ASP A 242 3.11 -12.36 29.94
CA ASP A 242 3.89 -11.27 30.56
C ASP A 242 3.76 -9.94 29.81
N ASP A 243 3.43 -9.99 28.52
CA ASP A 243 3.28 -8.79 27.68
C ASP A 243 1.82 -8.31 27.63
N VAL A 244 0.85 -9.23 27.66
CA VAL A 244 -0.58 -8.96 27.55
C VAL A 244 -1.35 -9.81 28.57
N ALA A 245 -2.17 -9.16 29.38
CA ALA A 245 -3.14 -9.83 30.25
C ALA A 245 -4.53 -9.76 29.60
N LEU A 246 -5.33 -10.81 29.79
CA LEU A 246 -6.73 -10.86 29.37
C LEU A 246 -7.63 -10.89 30.60
N ALA A 247 -8.77 -10.21 30.50
CA ALA A 247 -9.78 -10.14 31.56
C ALA A 247 -11.16 -10.19 30.91
N VAL A 248 -12.09 -10.97 31.48
CA VAL A 248 -13.42 -11.21 30.90
C VAL A 248 -14.50 -10.96 31.94
N ALA A 249 -15.50 -10.16 31.58
CA ALA A 249 -16.73 -10.01 32.35
C ALA A 249 -17.88 -10.54 31.51
N SER A 250 -18.58 -11.56 31.99
CA SER A 250 -19.77 -12.07 31.32
C SER A 250 -20.72 -12.75 32.30
N PRO A 251 -22.03 -12.47 32.22
CA PRO A 251 -23.01 -13.15 33.06
C PRO A 251 -23.21 -14.62 32.64
N ASP A 252 -22.79 -15.01 31.44
CA ASP A 252 -22.83 -16.39 30.94
C ASP A 252 -21.42 -16.99 31.00
N GLU A 253 -21.15 -17.73 32.07
CA GLU A 253 -19.84 -18.37 32.29
C GLU A 253 -19.57 -19.47 31.25
N ALA A 254 -20.62 -20.16 30.78
CA ALA A 254 -20.49 -21.29 29.85
C ALA A 254 -19.85 -20.86 28.52
N GLU A 255 -20.16 -19.64 28.06
CA GLU A 255 -19.58 -19.06 26.86
C GLU A 255 -18.07 -18.80 26.94
N TRP A 256 -17.51 -18.75 28.16
CA TRP A 256 -16.14 -18.34 28.44
C TRP A 256 -15.33 -19.39 29.19
N GLU A 257 -15.87 -20.60 29.39
CA GLU A 257 -15.17 -21.74 30.02
C GLU A 257 -13.78 -22.00 29.42
N TRP A 258 -13.68 -21.91 28.10
CA TRP A 258 -12.42 -22.11 27.38
C TRP A 258 -11.33 -21.13 27.81
N ALA A 259 -11.69 -19.89 28.18
CA ALA A 259 -10.74 -18.84 28.54
C ALA A 259 -10.02 -19.12 29.87
N LYS A 260 -10.62 -19.94 30.76
CA LYS A 260 -10.04 -20.34 32.06
C LYS A 260 -8.71 -21.08 31.93
N TRP A 261 -8.41 -21.59 30.74
CA TRP A 261 -7.19 -22.33 30.41
C TRP A 261 -6.08 -21.46 29.81
N LEU A 262 -6.37 -20.19 29.50
CA LEU A 262 -5.34 -19.28 29.01
C LEU A 262 -4.44 -18.82 30.15
N PRO A 263 -3.11 -18.82 30.00
CA PRO A 263 -2.23 -18.25 31.02
C PRO A 263 -2.44 -16.74 31.17
N HIS A 264 -2.96 -16.06 30.13
CA HIS A 264 -3.20 -14.62 30.10
C HIS A 264 -4.29 -14.15 31.06
N VAL A 265 -5.21 -15.02 31.47
CA VAL A 265 -6.24 -14.67 32.46
C VAL A 265 -5.79 -14.87 33.89
N LEU A 266 -4.62 -15.49 34.13
CA LEU A 266 -4.12 -15.76 35.47
C LEU A 266 -3.54 -14.50 36.11
N ASP A 267 -3.95 -14.21 37.33
CA ASP A 267 -3.33 -13.20 38.18
C ASP A 267 -2.20 -13.85 39.01
N PRO A 268 -0.92 -13.51 38.76
CA PRO A 268 0.19 -14.10 39.50
C PRO A 268 0.28 -13.60 40.95
N GLN A 269 -0.41 -12.52 41.31
CA GLN A 269 -0.35 -11.93 42.65
C GLN A 269 -1.49 -12.39 43.56
N ARG A 270 -2.54 -12.98 42.98
CA ARG A 270 -3.73 -13.41 43.71
C ARG A 270 -3.95 -14.90 43.53
N PHE A 271 -4.37 -15.56 44.61
CA PHE A 271 -4.63 -17.00 44.62
C PHE A 271 -6.10 -17.26 44.90
N ASP A 272 -6.64 -18.28 44.24
CA ASP A 272 -7.93 -18.90 44.48
C ASP A 272 -7.68 -20.36 44.90
N GLY A 273 -7.64 -20.58 46.22
CA GLY A 273 -7.16 -21.81 46.81
C GLY A 273 -5.68 -22.07 46.45
N PRO A 274 -5.30 -23.28 45.97
CA PRO A 274 -3.92 -23.60 45.61
C PRO A 274 -3.51 -23.11 44.21
N LEU A 275 -4.42 -22.47 43.45
CA LEU A 275 -4.17 -22.04 42.07
C LEU A 275 -4.17 -20.50 41.97
N PRO A 276 -3.48 -19.91 40.99
CA PRO A 276 -3.63 -18.49 40.69
C PRO A 276 -5.08 -18.14 40.37
N ALA A 277 -5.54 -17.01 40.89
CA ALA A 277 -6.87 -16.49 40.60
C ALA A 277 -6.99 -16.14 39.11
N ARG A 278 -8.21 -16.20 38.58
CA ARG A 278 -8.50 -15.87 37.17
C ARG A 278 -9.18 -14.51 37.09
N ARG A 279 -8.81 -13.68 36.12
CA ARG A 279 -9.45 -12.40 35.78
C ARG A 279 -10.75 -12.62 34.99
N ILE A 280 -11.64 -13.44 35.53
CA ILE A 280 -12.96 -13.73 34.95
C ILE A 280 -14.01 -13.44 36.03
N ALA A 281 -15.04 -12.68 35.70
CA ALA A 281 -16.10 -12.28 36.63
C ALA A 281 -17.48 -12.27 35.95
N ALA A 282 -18.55 -12.31 36.75
CA ALA A 282 -19.91 -12.34 36.24
C ALA A 282 -20.41 -10.97 35.78
N SER A 283 -19.80 -9.89 36.30
CA SER A 283 -20.17 -8.51 35.96
C SER A 283 -18.97 -7.59 35.74
N PRO A 284 -19.14 -6.49 34.98
CA PRO A 284 -18.08 -5.48 34.84
C PRO A 284 -17.61 -4.87 36.16
N ALA A 285 -18.51 -4.70 37.13
CA ALA A 285 -18.17 -4.14 38.44
C ALA A 285 -17.28 -5.08 39.25
N GLU A 286 -17.60 -6.38 39.26
CA GLU A 286 -16.74 -7.41 39.88
C GLU A 286 -15.38 -7.50 39.18
N LEU A 287 -15.37 -7.45 37.84
CA LEU A 287 -14.12 -7.47 37.08
C LEU A 287 -13.26 -6.25 37.40
N ALA A 288 -13.86 -5.05 37.47
CA ALA A 288 -13.17 -3.82 37.80
C ALA A 288 -12.52 -3.91 39.19
N ALA A 289 -13.23 -4.44 40.19
CA ALA A 289 -12.67 -4.67 41.52
C ALA A 289 -11.52 -5.70 41.49
N LEU A 290 -11.65 -6.75 40.67
CA LEU A 290 -10.65 -7.79 40.52
C LEU A 290 -9.34 -7.26 39.89
N ILE A 291 -9.41 -6.38 38.90
CA ILE A 291 -8.24 -5.83 38.19
C ILE A 291 -7.78 -4.46 38.70
N ALA A 292 -8.43 -3.89 39.73
CA ALA A 292 -8.15 -2.55 40.24
C ALA A 292 -6.67 -2.37 40.65
N GLY A 293 -6.08 -3.38 41.30
CA GLY A 293 -4.66 -3.36 41.68
C GLY A 293 -3.73 -3.30 40.47
N ASP A 294 -4.01 -4.09 39.44
CA ASP A 294 -3.23 -4.11 38.19
C ASP A 294 -3.30 -2.76 37.47
N LEU A 295 -4.52 -2.21 37.33
CA LEU A 295 -4.75 -0.91 36.70
C LEU A 295 -4.09 0.22 37.50
N GLY A 296 -4.17 0.18 38.83
CA GLY A 296 -3.53 1.16 39.71
C GLY A 296 -2.01 1.19 39.53
N ARG A 297 -1.35 0.03 39.45
CA ARG A 297 0.10 -0.06 39.19
C ARG A 297 0.47 0.50 37.81
N ARG A 298 -0.30 0.16 36.77
CA ARG A 298 -0.06 0.68 35.41
C ARG A 298 -0.27 2.19 35.32
N ALA A 299 -1.31 2.72 35.96
CA ALA A 299 -1.57 4.15 36.03
C ALA A 299 -0.45 4.90 36.77
N GLY A 300 0.04 4.34 37.88
CA GLY A 300 1.20 4.84 38.60
C GLY A 300 2.45 4.88 37.73
N TYR A 301 2.78 3.76 37.08
CA TYR A 301 3.90 3.68 36.14
C TYR A 301 3.78 4.70 34.99
N ALA A 302 2.61 4.81 34.36
CA ALA A 302 2.37 5.79 33.30
C ALA A 302 2.51 7.25 33.79
N ALA A 303 2.22 7.52 35.08
CA ALA A 303 2.47 8.83 35.68
C ALA A 303 3.97 9.08 35.92
N GLU A 304 4.73 8.08 36.36
CA GLU A 304 6.20 8.15 36.50
C GLU A 304 6.89 8.40 35.15
N VAL A 305 6.47 7.69 34.10
CA VAL A 305 6.97 7.88 32.73
C VAL A 305 6.73 9.31 32.26
N ARG A 306 5.51 9.84 32.44
CA ARG A 306 5.17 11.22 32.07
C ARG A 306 5.97 12.27 32.83
N ARG A 307 6.36 11.97 34.08
CA ARG A 307 7.21 12.84 34.92
C ARG A 307 8.71 12.71 34.61
N GLY A 308 9.10 11.85 33.67
CA GLY A 308 10.51 11.60 33.33
C GLY A 308 11.28 10.84 34.41
N LEU A 309 10.57 10.18 35.34
CA LEU A 309 11.17 9.45 36.47
C LEU A 309 11.44 7.97 36.12
N ALA A 310 10.94 7.50 34.99
CA ALA A 310 11.11 6.12 34.53
C ALA A 310 12.39 5.92 33.70
N ALA A 311 12.84 4.66 33.60
CA ALA A 311 13.98 4.28 32.78
C ALA A 311 13.80 4.67 31.29
N ARG A 312 14.91 4.89 30.57
CA ARG A 312 14.90 5.27 29.13
C ARG A 312 14.09 4.32 28.25
N GLU A 313 13.99 3.04 28.62
CA GLU A 313 13.18 2.05 27.91
C GLU A 313 11.68 2.36 27.96
N ALA A 314 11.21 3.00 29.03
CA ALA A 314 9.81 3.37 29.18
C ALA A 314 9.38 4.45 28.18
N LEU A 315 10.31 5.32 27.75
CA LEU A 315 10.05 6.30 26.70
C LEU A 315 9.76 5.65 25.34
N ARG A 316 10.32 4.46 25.07
CA ARG A 316 10.04 3.70 23.84
C ARG A 316 8.61 3.14 23.80
N LEU A 317 7.94 3.06 24.96
CA LEU A 317 6.56 2.60 25.11
C LEU A 317 5.56 3.76 25.29
N GLY A 318 6.02 5.01 25.32
CA GLY A 318 5.17 6.17 25.65
C GLY A 318 4.01 6.44 24.69
N GLY A 319 4.08 5.93 23.45
CA GLY A 319 2.99 5.99 22.47
C GLY A 319 1.98 4.85 22.56
N ARG A 320 2.14 3.92 23.51
CA ARG A 320 1.31 2.72 23.67
C ARG A 320 0.50 2.82 24.95
N LEU A 321 -0.62 2.08 25.01
CA LEU A 321 -1.36 1.93 26.26
C LEU A 321 -0.52 1.09 27.24
N LEU A 322 -0.12 1.70 28.36
CA LEU A 322 0.69 1.09 29.41
C LEU A 322 -0.14 0.20 30.34
#